data_AF-A0A4Y1X4B4-F1
#
_entry.id   AF-A0A4Y1X4B4-F1
#
_cell.length_a   1.000
_cell.length_b   1.000
_cell.length_c   1.000
_cell.angle_alpha   90.00
_cell.angle_beta   90.00
_cell.angle_gamma   90.00
#
_symmetry.space_group_name_H-M   'P 1'
#
loop_
_entity.id
_entity.type
_entity.pdbx_description
1 polymer ?
#
loop_
_entity_poly.entity_id
_entity_poly.type
_entity_poly.pdbx_seq_one_letter_code
_entity_poly.pdbx_strand_id
1 'polypeptide(L)'
;MDAWAKDSCGWLQKTFGKENVVSAVLHLDEKTPHIHATVVPITRGERRKAKLEREKNAQSGKRTYRTKKDRPCLCADGVMARDKLKAYQTTYAEAMAKYGLRRGVEGSEAKHISTQQYYREVLSARTKSPSRSRT
;
A
#
# COMPACT_ATOMS: atom_id res chain seq x y z
N MET A 1 15.09 -16.00 4.94
CA MET A 1 14.44 -14.99 4.10
C MET A 1 13.21 -15.54 3.40
N ASP A 2 13.25 -16.76 2.86
CA ASP A 2 12.13 -17.39 2.16
C ASP A 2 10.84 -17.51 2.98
N ALA A 3 10.97 -17.80 4.28
CA ALA A 3 9.82 -17.84 5.19
C ALA A 3 9.09 -16.49 5.26
N TRP A 4 9.84 -15.39 5.38
CA TRP A 4 9.27 -14.04 5.39
C TRP A 4 8.58 -13.73 4.07
N ALA A 5 9.23 -14.01 2.93
CA ALA A 5 8.64 -13.78 1.61
C ALA A 5 7.35 -14.59 1.39
N LYS A 6 7.33 -15.85 1.83
CA LYS A 6 6.15 -16.72 1.77
C LYS A 6 5.00 -16.18 2.61
N ASP A 7 5.28 -15.74 3.83
CA ASP A 7 4.25 -15.17 4.71
C ASP A 7 3.75 -13.82 4.22
N SER A 8 4.63 -12.97 3.67
CA SER A 8 4.24 -11.71 3.04
C SER A 8 3.31 -11.96 1.86
N CYS A 9 3.62 -12.95 1.02
CA CYS A 9 2.73 -13.37 -0.07
C CYS A 9 1.39 -13.92 0.48
N GLY A 10 1.44 -14.74 1.54
CA GLY A 10 0.24 -15.26 2.19
C GLY A 10 -0.66 -14.15 2.75
N TRP A 11 -0.07 -13.13 3.39
CA TRP A 11 -0.81 -11.96 3.87
C TRP A 11 -1.43 -11.16 2.72
N LEU A 12 -0.70 -10.95 1.62
CA LEU A 12 -1.23 -10.28 0.42
C LEU A 12 -2.45 -11.02 -0.13
N GLN A 13 -2.37 -12.34 -0.31
CA GLN A 13 -3.47 -13.15 -0.83
C GLN A 13 -4.69 -13.15 0.10
N LYS A 14 -4.46 -13.24 1.43
CA LYS A 14 -5.54 -13.16 2.42
C LYS A 14 -6.23 -11.80 2.43
N THR A 15 -5.46 -10.73 2.24
CA THR A 15 -5.93 -9.34 2.37
C THR A 15 -6.64 -8.84 1.12
N PHE A 16 -6.08 -9.15 -0.06
CA PHE A 16 -6.55 -8.65 -1.34
C PHE A 16 -7.35 -9.67 -2.15
N GLY A 17 -7.32 -10.95 -1.79
CA GLY A 17 -7.85 -12.05 -2.59
C GLY A 17 -6.75 -12.67 -3.45
N LYS A 18 -6.74 -14.00 -3.54
CA LYS A 18 -5.70 -14.75 -4.26
C LYS A 18 -5.70 -14.40 -5.76
N GLU A 19 -6.87 -14.18 -6.32
CA GLU A 19 -7.12 -13.79 -7.70
C GLU A 19 -6.68 -12.34 -8.01
N ASN A 20 -6.56 -11.50 -7.00
CA ASN A 20 -6.19 -10.10 -7.16
C ASN A 20 -4.68 -9.87 -7.07
N VAL A 21 -3.91 -10.82 -6.53
CA VAL A 21 -2.44 -10.74 -6.45
C VAL A 21 -1.85 -11.38 -7.70
N VAL A 22 -1.35 -10.55 -8.63
CA VAL A 22 -0.83 -11.03 -9.93
C VAL A 22 0.64 -11.39 -9.84
N SER A 23 1.42 -10.60 -9.09
CA SER A 23 2.86 -10.80 -8.95
C SER A 23 3.34 -10.35 -7.58
N ALA A 24 4.33 -11.07 -7.04
CA ALA A 24 5.08 -10.69 -5.86
C ALA A 24 6.54 -11.12 -6.07
N VAL A 25 7.43 -10.16 -6.33
CA VAL A 25 8.83 -10.40 -6.67
C VAL A 25 9.72 -9.98 -5.51
N LEU A 26 10.57 -10.90 -5.05
CA LEU A 26 11.57 -10.64 -4.02
C LEU A 26 12.87 -10.15 -4.66
N HIS A 27 13.30 -8.94 -4.31
CA HIS A 27 14.58 -8.38 -4.74
C HIS A 27 15.62 -8.61 -3.63
N LEU A 28 16.73 -9.26 -3.98
CA LEU A 28 17.87 -9.58 -3.09
C LEU A 28 19.20 -8.98 -3.59
N ASP A 29 19.18 -8.36 -4.76
CA ASP A 29 20.29 -7.74 -5.47
C ASP A 29 20.52 -6.27 -5.08
N GLU A 30 19.60 -5.68 -4.31
CA GLU A 30 19.70 -4.33 -3.79
C GLU A 30 20.20 -4.29 -2.33
N LYS A 31 20.45 -3.08 -1.80
CA LYS A 31 20.99 -2.88 -0.45
C LYS A 31 20.13 -3.48 0.66
N THR A 32 18.81 -3.49 0.49
CA THR A 32 17.85 -4.03 1.45
C THR A 32 16.88 -4.98 0.75
N PRO A 33 16.74 -6.23 1.21
CA PRO A 33 15.73 -7.15 0.68
C PRO A 33 14.32 -6.55 0.76
N HIS A 34 13.60 -6.53 -0.36
CA HIS A 34 12.24 -5.99 -0.41
C HIS A 34 11.40 -6.72 -1.46
N ILE A 35 10.08 -6.58 -1.36
CA ILE A 35 9.13 -7.25 -2.25
C ILE A 35 8.34 -6.20 -3.03
N HIS A 36 8.28 -6.37 -4.34
CA HIS A 36 7.35 -5.65 -5.21
C HIS A 36 6.13 -6.51 -5.47
N ALA A 37 4.96 -6.05 -4.99
CA ALA A 37 3.68 -6.72 -5.17
C ALA A 37 2.77 -5.93 -6.11
N THR A 38 2.20 -6.60 -7.11
CA THR A 38 1.21 -6.03 -8.02
C THR A 38 -0.16 -6.61 -7.72
N VAL A 39 -1.07 -5.74 -7.28
CA VAL A 39 -2.45 -6.09 -6.90
C VAL A 39 -3.43 -5.41 -7.85
N VAL A 40 -4.32 -6.20 -8.46
CA VAL A 40 -5.41 -5.69 -9.29
C VAL A 40 -6.64 -5.52 -8.40
N PRO A 41 -7.19 -4.30 -8.25
CA PRO A 41 -8.26 -4.02 -7.31
C PRO A 41 -9.63 -4.40 -7.89
N ILE A 42 -9.85 -5.68 -8.16
CA ILE A 42 -11.16 -6.19 -8.62
C ILE A 42 -12.09 -6.25 -7.41
N THR A 43 -13.18 -5.50 -7.48
CA THR A 43 -14.21 -5.44 -6.44
C THR A 43 -15.55 -5.78 -7.05
N ARG A 44 -16.37 -6.51 -6.28
CA ARG A 44 -17.77 -6.78 -6.60
C ARG A 44 -18.67 -5.88 -5.77
N GLY A 45 -19.82 -5.53 -6.32
CA GLY A 45 -20.78 -4.64 -5.67
C GLY A 45 -20.61 -3.17 -6.03
N GLU A 46 -21.25 -2.32 -5.23
CA GLU A 46 -21.37 -0.90 -5.51
C GLU A 46 -20.10 -0.13 -5.09
N ARG A 47 -19.64 0.79 -5.94
CA ARG A 47 -18.53 1.68 -5.61
C ARG A 47 -18.88 2.49 -4.36
N ARG A 48 -17.92 2.68 -3.45
CA ARG A 48 -18.07 3.45 -2.20
C ARG A 48 -18.78 4.81 -2.36
N LYS A 49 -18.51 5.52 -3.47
CA LYS A 49 -19.06 6.86 -3.75
C LYS A 49 -20.34 6.85 -4.60
N ALA A 50 -20.80 5.69 -5.08
CA ALA A 50 -21.88 5.65 -6.07
C ALA A 50 -23.22 6.17 -5.52
N LYS A 51 -23.56 5.92 -4.25
CA LYS A 51 -24.75 6.50 -3.61
C LYS A 51 -24.71 8.04 -3.61
N LEU A 52 -23.60 8.60 -3.13
CA LEU A 52 -23.38 10.06 -3.07
C LEU A 52 -23.44 10.70 -4.47
N GLU A 53 -22.85 10.04 -5.48
CA GLU A 53 -22.91 10.50 -6.87
C GLU A 53 -24.33 10.48 -7.43
N ARG A 54 -25.15 9.46 -7.10
CA ARG A 54 -26.56 9.41 -7.52
C ARG A 54 -27.37 10.55 -6.91
N GLU A 55 -27.17 10.83 -5.63
CA GLU A 55 -27.84 11.94 -4.94
C GLU A 55 -27.48 13.30 -5.58
N LYS A 56 -26.20 13.54 -5.86
CA LYS A 56 -25.75 14.74 -6.58
C LYS A 56 -26.30 14.84 -8.00
N ASN A 57 -26.38 13.72 -8.71
CA ASN A 57 -26.93 13.70 -10.08
C ASN A 57 -28.44 13.97 -10.08
N ALA A 58 -29.18 13.44 -9.09
CA ALA A 58 -30.59 13.74 -8.90
C ALA A 58 -30.82 15.25 -8.61
N GLN A 59 -29.97 15.86 -7.79
CA GLN A 59 -30.02 17.29 -7.50
C GLN A 59 -29.66 18.17 -8.71
N SER A 60 -28.76 17.73 -9.58
CA SER A 60 -28.31 18.47 -10.76
C SER A 60 -29.10 18.16 -12.05
N GLY A 61 -30.11 17.29 -11.97
CA GLY A 61 -30.91 16.88 -13.14
C GLY A 61 -30.13 16.07 -14.19
N LYS A 62 -28.92 15.58 -13.86
CA LYS A 62 -28.09 14.80 -14.79
C LYS A 62 -28.74 13.45 -15.07
N ARG A 63 -28.81 13.07 -16.36
CA ARG A 63 -29.31 11.76 -16.79
C ARG A 63 -28.40 10.66 -16.23
N THR A 64 -29.00 9.68 -15.56
CA THR A 64 -28.30 8.50 -15.06
C THR A 64 -28.80 7.25 -15.78
N TYR A 65 -27.92 6.26 -15.95
CA TYR A 65 -28.24 5.00 -16.61
C TYR A 65 -28.30 3.87 -15.58
N ARG A 66 -29.24 2.93 -15.79
CA ARG A 66 -29.36 1.73 -14.96
C ARG A 66 -28.15 0.82 -15.19
N THR A 67 -27.40 0.55 -14.13
CA THR A 67 -26.28 -0.40 -14.14
C THR A 67 -26.71 -1.76 -13.60
N LYS A 68 -26.05 -2.84 -14.06
CA LYS A 68 -26.30 -4.19 -13.54
C LYS A 68 -25.86 -4.27 -12.08
N LYS A 69 -26.67 -4.94 -11.25
CA LYS A 69 -26.31 -5.30 -9.88
C LYS A 69 -25.14 -6.30 -9.92
N ASP A 70 -24.18 -6.16 -9.00
CA ASP A 70 -23.03 -7.06 -8.83
C ASP A 70 -22.04 -7.17 -10.01
N ARG A 71 -21.88 -6.10 -10.79
CA ARG A 71 -20.86 -6.07 -11.84
C ARG A 71 -19.44 -6.00 -11.22
N PRO A 72 -18.47 -6.85 -11.61
CA PRO A 72 -17.09 -6.68 -11.21
C PRO A 72 -16.54 -5.36 -11.76
N CYS A 73 -15.86 -4.60 -10.91
CA CYS A 73 -15.26 -3.33 -11.28
C CYS A 73 -13.86 -3.17 -10.68
N LEU A 74 -12.99 -2.47 -11.42
CA LEU A 74 -11.67 -2.06 -10.92
C LEU A 74 -11.88 -0.82 -10.04
N CYS A 75 -11.71 -0.97 -8.73
CA CYS A 75 -11.96 0.09 -7.76
C CYS A 75 -10.82 0.21 -6.76
N ALA A 76 -9.74 0.88 -7.17
CA ALA A 76 -8.63 1.22 -6.29
C ALA A 76 -9.09 2.03 -5.08
N ASP A 77 -10.00 2.99 -5.26
CA ASP A 77 -10.61 3.78 -4.17
C ASP A 77 -11.24 2.91 -3.07
N GLY A 78 -11.80 1.76 -3.44
CA GLY A 78 -12.44 0.83 -2.52
C GLY A 78 -11.43 -0.04 -1.77
N VAL A 79 -10.32 -0.42 -2.41
CA VAL A 79 -9.27 -1.27 -1.83
C VAL A 79 -8.27 -0.44 -1.03
N MET A 80 -7.84 0.69 -1.57
CA MET A 80 -6.83 1.61 -1.01
C MET A 80 -7.46 2.77 -0.24
N ALA A 81 -8.60 2.52 0.40
CA ALA A 81 -9.28 3.49 1.24
C ALA A 81 -8.42 3.84 2.48
N ARG A 82 -8.50 5.08 2.98
CA ARG A 82 -7.70 5.57 4.12
C ARG A 82 -7.80 4.66 5.36
N ASP A 83 -9.02 4.24 5.69
CA ASP A 83 -9.33 3.32 6.78
C ASP A 83 -8.65 1.95 6.59
N LYS A 84 -8.70 1.41 5.37
CA LYS A 84 -8.04 0.15 5.03
C LYS A 84 -6.53 0.25 5.06
N LEU A 85 -5.94 1.32 4.52
CA LEU A 85 -4.49 1.52 4.55
C LEU A 85 -3.94 1.55 5.98
N LYS A 86 -4.66 2.17 6.92
CA LYS A 86 -4.32 2.11 8.35
C LYS A 86 -4.38 0.69 8.89
N ALA A 87 -5.47 -0.03 8.59
CA ALA A 87 -5.64 -1.43 9.01
C ALA A 87 -4.56 -2.34 8.41
N TYR A 88 -4.12 -2.11 7.17
CA TYR A 88 -3.06 -2.87 6.51
C TYR A 88 -1.72 -2.71 7.21
N GLN A 89 -1.36 -1.50 7.64
CA GLN A 89 -0.15 -1.27 8.43
C GLN A 89 -0.16 -2.07 9.73
N THR A 90 -1.30 -2.09 10.43
CA THR A 90 -1.45 -2.84 11.70
C THR A 90 -1.41 -4.34 11.47
N THR A 91 -2.27 -4.86 10.60
CA THR A 91 -2.40 -6.31 10.34
C THR A 91 -1.15 -6.91 9.71
N TYR A 92 -0.43 -6.17 8.88
CA TYR A 92 0.85 -6.62 8.34
C TYR A 92 1.92 -6.72 9.44
N ALA A 93 2.01 -5.72 10.32
CA ALA A 93 2.95 -5.75 11.44
C ALA A 93 2.65 -6.92 12.40
N GLU A 94 1.38 -7.21 12.67
CA GLU A 94 0.95 -8.37 13.46
C GLU A 94 1.37 -9.69 12.80
N ALA A 95 1.11 -9.85 11.50
CA ALA A 95 1.49 -11.04 10.75
C ALA A 95 3.01 -11.28 10.73
N MET A 96 3.78 -10.19 10.74
CA MET A 96 5.24 -10.22 10.68
C MET A 96 5.92 -10.10 12.06
N ALA A 97 5.16 -10.06 13.15
CA ALA A 97 5.71 -9.90 14.50
C ALA A 97 6.71 -11.00 14.87
N LYS A 98 6.50 -12.23 14.36
CA LYS A 98 7.43 -13.35 14.53
C LYS A 98 8.82 -13.14 13.95
N TYR A 99 8.96 -12.19 13.01
CA TYR A 99 10.25 -11.78 12.42
C TYR A 99 10.89 -10.59 13.16
N GLY A 100 10.31 -10.16 14.29
CA GLY A 100 10.77 -8.98 15.03
C GLY A 100 10.39 -7.64 14.39
N LEU A 101 9.57 -7.66 13.33
CA LEU A 101 9.06 -6.45 12.70
C LEU A 101 7.97 -5.82 13.58
N ARG A 102 8.04 -4.49 13.72
CA ARG A 102 7.12 -3.69 14.52
C ARG A 102 6.38 -2.70 13.63
N ARG A 103 5.16 -2.35 14.03
CA ARG A 103 4.36 -1.33 13.34
C ARG A 103 5.07 0.02 13.40
N GLY A 104 4.98 0.79 12.30
CA GLY A 104 5.37 2.19 12.31
C GLY A 104 4.51 3.05 13.25
N VAL A 105 4.99 4.27 13.52
CA VAL A 105 4.29 5.25 14.37
C VAL A 105 2.93 5.60 13.76
N GLU A 106 1.86 5.51 14.56
CA GLU A 106 0.53 5.92 14.11
C GLU A 106 0.47 7.43 13.92
N GLY A 107 -0.11 7.88 12.81
CA GLY A 107 -0.23 9.32 12.53
C GLY A 107 1.11 10.00 12.24
N SER A 108 2.13 9.23 11.83
CA SER A 108 3.41 9.79 11.41
C SER A 108 3.23 10.88 10.36
N GLU A 109 3.89 12.02 10.57
CA GLU A 109 3.94 13.14 9.62
C GLU A 109 5.04 12.97 8.56
N ALA A 110 5.73 11.82 8.56
CA ALA A 110 6.76 11.51 7.58
C ALA A 110 6.14 11.49 6.16
N LYS A 111 6.75 12.23 5.24
CA LYS A 111 6.37 12.25 3.84
C LYS A 111 7.19 11.22 3.08
N HIS A 112 6.55 10.53 2.14
CA HIS A 112 7.26 9.65 1.22
C HIS A 112 8.27 10.49 0.40
N ILE A 113 9.52 10.05 0.41
CA ILE A 113 10.61 10.58 -0.41
C ILE A 113 10.94 9.54 -1.49
N SER A 114 11.27 10.01 -2.69
CA SER A 114 11.66 9.09 -3.75
C SER A 114 13.01 8.44 -3.43
N THR A 115 13.27 7.26 -3.98
CA THR A 115 14.54 6.55 -3.79
C THR A 115 15.76 7.42 -4.17
N GLN A 116 15.65 8.20 -5.24
CA GLN A 116 16.70 9.14 -5.65
C GLN A 116 16.91 10.27 -4.64
N GLN A 117 15.82 10.84 -4.10
CA GLN A 117 15.90 11.88 -3.07
C GLN A 117 16.55 11.33 -1.78
N TYR A 118 16.13 10.15 -1.33
CA TYR A 118 16.72 9.48 -0.17
C TYR A 118 18.24 9.29 -0.33
N TYR A 119 18.69 8.73 -1.46
CA TYR A 119 20.13 8.55 -1.69
C TYR A 119 20.88 9.88 -1.75
N ARG A 120 20.29 10.93 -2.34
CA ARG A 120 20.89 12.28 -2.35
C ARG A 120 21.07 12.83 -0.94
N GLU A 121 20.05 12.70 -0.10
CA GLU A 121 20.09 13.17 1.30
C GLU A 121 21.12 12.40 2.13
N VAL A 122 21.13 11.07 2.02
CA VAL A 122 22.10 10.21 2.72
C VAL A 122 23.54 10.52 2.29
N LEU A 123 23.79 10.69 0.99
CA LEU A 123 25.11 11.05 0.48
C LEU A 123 25.53 12.45 0.96
N SER A 124 24.62 13.43 0.91
CA SER A 124 24.87 14.79 1.42
C SER A 124 25.12 14.82 2.93
N ALA A 125 24.42 14.00 3.71
CA ALA A 125 24.62 13.93 5.15
C ALA A 125 25.99 13.30 5.48
N ARG A 126 26.39 12.27 4.73
CA ARG A 126 27.69 11.61 4.86
C ARG A 126 28.86 12.54 4.50
N THR A 127 28.72 13.38 3.48
CA THR A 127 29.77 14.35 3.09
C THR A 127 29.86 15.57 4.01
N LYS A 128 28.79 15.91 4.73
CA LYS A 128 28.76 17.01 5.70
C LYS A 128 29.21 16.63 7.12
N SER A 129 29.63 15.39 7.35
CA SER A 129 30.21 14.96 8.62
C SER A 129 31.61 15.57 8.76
N PRO A 130 31.89 16.51 9.68
CA PRO A 130 33.23 17.06 9.80
C PRO A 130 34.17 15.98 10.33
N SER A 131 35.40 15.97 9.81
CA SER A 131 36.50 15.20 10.37
C SER A 131 36.52 15.40 11.88
N ARG A 132 36.25 14.34 12.65
CA ARG A 132 36.51 14.33 14.09
C ARG A 132 38.01 14.61 14.25
N SER A 133 38.34 15.84 14.64
CA SER A 133 39.69 16.22 15.04
C SER A 133 40.11 15.30 16.18
N ARG A 134 41.19 14.57 15.93
CA ARG A 134 41.84 13.69 16.88
C ARG A 134 42.81 14.55 17.69
N THR A 135 42.47 14.80 18.95
CA THR A 135 43.37 15.30 20.01
C THR A 135 43.06 14.51 21.26
#